data_AF-A0A0F2JAB9-F1
#
_entry.id   AF-A0A0F2JAB9-F1
#
_cell.length_a   1.000
_cell.length_b   1.000
_cell.length_c   1.000
_cell.angle_alpha   90.00
_cell.angle_beta   90.00
_cell.angle_gamma   90.00
#
_symmetry.space_group_name_H-M   'P 1'
#
loop_
_entity.id
_entity.type
_entity.pdbx_description
1 polymer ?
#
loop_
_entity_poly.entity_id
_entity_poly.type
_entity_poly.pdbx_seq_one_letter_code
_entity_poly.pdbx_strand_id
1 'polypeptide(L)'
;MIENPDELRSELKINWDSYCQNAITKTKKIALNGAFERYVDSFDFSIIHHCPIQSVIDDHIRTIYGNIRFGGVSAKIPDKIDPPKALDSNELIYVTELLKAYAEAIGIEEFPIDVLEKYSRYNQNFARQRKDYYSAETIRRFVRDVFTDSKQFEVLKDETFDGIIEVLESDYSNGFERLNAVVKHASTVSTDKSLLSSKLHCIGNSEKKGVCHMLVNDKRLKWVNNDD
;
A
#
# COMPACT_ATOMS: atom_id res chain seq x y z
N MET A 1 -28.32 33.97 0.05
CA MET A 1 -27.20 34.04 1.01
C MET A 1 -25.94 33.30 0.56
N ILE A 2 -25.83 31.95 0.63
CA ILE A 2 -24.54 31.28 0.28
C ILE A 2 -24.13 31.50 -1.20
N GLU A 3 -25.10 31.57 -2.11
CA GLU A 3 -24.86 31.80 -3.55
C GLU A 3 -24.52 33.25 -3.93
N ASN A 4 -24.53 34.19 -2.97
CA ASN A 4 -24.23 35.59 -3.22
C ASN A 4 -23.03 36.03 -2.35
N PRO A 5 -21.82 36.14 -2.92
CA PRO A 5 -20.59 36.46 -2.19
C PRO A 5 -20.66 37.78 -1.40
N ASP A 6 -21.32 38.80 -1.93
CA ASP A 6 -21.41 40.12 -1.30
C ASP A 6 -22.43 40.14 -0.15
N GLU A 7 -23.55 39.43 -0.33
CA GLU A 7 -24.55 39.21 0.73
C GLU A 7 -23.94 38.39 1.87
N LEU A 8 -23.23 37.30 1.54
CA LEU A 8 -22.57 36.44 2.52
C LEU A 8 -21.53 37.20 3.35
N ARG A 9 -20.71 38.04 2.70
CA ARG A 9 -19.75 38.90 3.39
C ARG A 9 -20.44 39.88 4.32
N SER A 10 -21.48 40.55 3.83
CA SER A 10 -22.21 41.56 4.61
C SER A 10 -22.88 40.95 5.83
N GLU A 11 -23.57 39.83 5.65
CA GLU A 11 -24.23 39.09 6.74
C GLU A 11 -23.21 38.53 7.75
N LEU A 12 -22.05 38.03 7.30
CA LEU A 12 -20.98 37.59 8.20
C LEU A 12 -20.51 38.72 9.12
N LYS A 13 -20.33 39.94 8.57
CA LYS A 13 -19.90 41.11 9.36
C LYS A 13 -20.97 41.52 10.37
N ILE A 14 -22.22 41.62 9.93
CA ILE A 14 -23.36 42.00 10.79
C ILE A 14 -23.52 41.03 11.97
N ASN A 15 -23.36 39.74 11.70
CA ASN A 15 -23.63 38.68 12.67
C ASN A 15 -22.37 38.23 13.46
N TRP A 16 -21.22 38.88 13.25
CA TRP A 16 -19.93 38.43 13.78
C TRP A 16 -19.91 38.31 15.31
N ASP A 17 -20.37 39.33 16.03
CA ASP A 17 -20.32 39.37 17.50
C ASP A 17 -21.27 38.33 18.13
N SER A 18 -22.40 38.10 17.48
CA SER A 18 -23.44 37.16 17.90
C SER A 18 -23.02 35.70 17.75
N TYR A 19 -22.34 35.35 16.64
CA TYR A 19 -22.09 33.94 16.28
C TYR A 19 -20.61 33.53 16.24
N CYS A 20 -19.68 34.45 15.95
CA CYS A 20 -18.28 34.11 15.66
C CYS A 20 -17.31 34.55 16.77
N GLN A 21 -17.43 35.77 17.30
CA GLN A 21 -16.46 36.40 18.20
C GLN A 21 -16.06 35.53 19.40
N ASN A 22 -17.01 34.80 19.98
CA ASN A 22 -16.82 33.96 21.16
C ASN A 22 -16.73 32.46 20.86
N ALA A 23 -16.99 32.04 19.61
CA ALA A 23 -17.08 30.64 19.22
C ALA A 23 -15.78 30.07 18.59
N ILE A 24 -14.87 30.94 18.16
CA ILE A 24 -13.62 30.53 17.48
C ILE A 24 -12.62 29.88 18.46
N THR A 25 -12.49 30.41 19.68
CA THR A 25 -11.57 29.88 20.70
C THR A 25 -12.07 30.15 22.11
N LYS A 26 -11.71 29.26 23.04
CA LYS A 26 -12.03 29.39 24.48
C LYS A 26 -11.15 30.41 25.21
N THR A 27 -10.05 30.85 24.61
CA THR A 27 -9.01 31.63 25.30
C THR A 27 -9.16 33.14 25.17
N LYS A 28 -9.78 33.64 24.09
CA LYS A 28 -9.95 35.07 23.85
C LYS A 28 -11.12 35.36 22.91
N LYS A 29 -11.69 36.55 23.05
CA LYS A 29 -12.67 37.08 22.10
C LYS A 29 -11.96 37.56 20.84
N ILE A 30 -12.48 37.17 19.68
CA ILE A 30 -11.94 37.57 18.38
C ILE A 30 -12.83 38.68 17.81
N ALA A 31 -12.49 39.93 18.10
CA ALA A 31 -13.20 41.08 17.54
C ALA A 31 -12.88 41.22 16.03
N LEU A 32 -13.92 41.48 15.21
CA LEU A 32 -13.75 41.79 13.80
C LEU A 32 -13.45 43.27 13.64
N ASN A 33 -12.18 43.64 13.70
CA ASN A 33 -11.76 45.03 13.52
C ASN A 33 -10.37 45.13 12.89
N GLY A 34 -10.00 46.35 12.48
CA GLY A 34 -8.65 46.70 12.07
C GLY A 34 -8.14 45.86 10.90
N ALA A 35 -7.01 45.17 11.10
CA ALA A 35 -6.38 44.37 10.05
C ALA A 35 -7.22 43.15 9.64
N PHE A 36 -7.94 42.53 10.59
CA PHE A 36 -8.72 41.33 10.30
C PHE A 36 -10.01 41.67 9.53
N GLU A 37 -10.66 42.78 9.87
CA GLU A 37 -11.80 43.27 9.10
C GLU A 37 -11.42 43.57 7.63
N ARG A 38 -10.29 44.26 7.41
CA ARG A 38 -9.79 44.51 6.05
C ARG A 38 -9.51 43.23 5.28
N TYR A 39 -8.99 42.20 5.96
CA TYR A 39 -8.78 40.89 5.34
C TYR A 39 -10.12 40.29 4.89
N VAL A 40 -11.12 40.27 5.78
CA VAL A 40 -12.47 39.79 5.45
C VAL A 40 -13.07 40.61 4.30
N ASP A 41 -12.89 41.93 4.28
CA ASP A 41 -13.37 42.77 3.19
C ASP A 41 -12.68 42.48 1.85
N SER A 42 -11.43 42.01 1.86
CA SER A 42 -10.68 41.64 0.64
C SER A 42 -10.78 40.16 0.26
N PHE A 43 -11.36 39.31 1.11
CA PHE A 43 -11.43 37.89 0.89
C PHE A 43 -12.35 37.57 -0.28
N ASP A 44 -11.95 36.62 -1.12
CA ASP A 44 -12.74 36.17 -2.24
C ASP A 44 -13.83 35.20 -1.77
N PHE A 45 -15.02 35.72 -1.48
CA PHE A 45 -16.17 34.90 -1.09
C PHE A 45 -16.77 34.09 -2.25
N SER A 46 -16.34 34.31 -3.50
CA SER A 46 -16.85 33.52 -4.64
C SER A 46 -16.41 32.06 -4.63
N ILE A 47 -15.37 31.73 -3.85
CA ILE A 47 -14.94 30.34 -3.66
C ILE A 47 -15.91 29.56 -2.77
N ILE A 48 -16.75 30.24 -1.99
CA ILE A 48 -17.73 29.61 -1.10
C ILE A 48 -19.04 29.46 -1.86
N HIS A 49 -19.44 28.22 -2.10
CA HIS A 49 -20.68 27.91 -2.80
C HIS A 49 -21.30 26.64 -2.21
N HIS A 50 -22.60 26.43 -2.46
CA HIS A 50 -23.23 25.17 -2.10
C HIS A 50 -22.68 24.05 -3.01
N CYS A 51 -22.15 22.99 -2.39
CA CYS A 51 -21.79 21.76 -3.10
C CYS A 51 -22.95 20.76 -2.96
N PRO A 52 -23.72 20.49 -4.03
CA PRO A 52 -24.79 19.49 -3.98
C PRO A 52 -24.24 18.12 -3.63
N ILE A 53 -25.01 17.33 -2.86
CA ILE A 53 -24.62 15.96 -2.52
C ILE A 53 -24.33 15.10 -3.76
N GLN A 54 -25.05 15.37 -4.86
CA GLN A 54 -24.81 14.69 -6.13
C GLN A 54 -23.41 14.99 -6.68
N SER A 55 -22.94 16.23 -6.64
CA SER A 55 -21.58 16.60 -7.07
C SER A 55 -20.52 15.91 -6.21
N VAL A 56 -20.73 15.82 -4.89
CA VAL A 56 -19.85 15.05 -4.00
C VAL A 56 -19.81 13.58 -4.40
N ILE A 57 -20.96 12.97 -4.74
CA ILE A 57 -21.04 11.58 -5.20
C ILE A 57 -20.33 11.42 -6.56
N ASP A 58 -20.55 12.34 -7.51
CA ASP A 58 -19.97 12.32 -8.85
C ASP A 58 -18.45 12.47 -8.83
N ASP A 59 -17.91 13.25 -7.89
CA ASP A 59 -16.47 13.34 -7.65
C ASP A 59 -15.95 12.08 -6.98
N HIS A 60 -16.66 11.57 -5.97
CA HIS A 60 -16.26 10.39 -5.21
C HIS A 60 -16.26 9.12 -6.05
N ILE A 61 -17.24 8.93 -6.94
CA ILE A 61 -17.39 7.73 -7.77
C ILE A 61 -16.23 7.55 -8.75
N ARG A 62 -15.53 8.64 -9.10
CA ARG A 62 -14.34 8.63 -9.96
C ARG A 62 -13.07 8.20 -9.25
N THR A 63 -13.10 8.09 -7.92
CA THR A 63 -11.97 7.65 -7.10
C THR A 63 -12.03 6.16 -6.81
N ILE A 64 -10.94 5.59 -6.27
CA ILE A 64 -10.93 4.20 -5.81
C ILE A 64 -11.96 3.94 -4.71
N TYR A 65 -12.23 4.94 -3.87
CA TYR A 65 -13.21 4.86 -2.79
C TYR A 65 -14.63 4.75 -3.32
N GLY A 66 -14.90 5.38 -4.46
CA GLY A 66 -16.12 5.20 -5.23
C GLY A 66 -16.36 3.74 -5.59
N ASN A 67 -15.35 3.08 -6.18
CA ASN A 67 -15.42 1.65 -6.50
C ASN A 67 -15.61 0.79 -5.23
N ILE A 68 -14.83 1.03 -4.18
CA ILE A 68 -14.95 0.29 -2.91
C ILE A 68 -16.35 0.43 -2.29
N ARG A 69 -16.95 1.62 -2.36
CA ARG A 69 -18.20 1.97 -1.69
C ARG A 69 -19.46 1.58 -2.48
N PHE A 70 -19.44 1.79 -3.79
CA PHE A 70 -20.61 1.67 -4.67
C PHE A 70 -20.49 0.53 -5.69
N GLY A 71 -19.28 0.04 -5.94
CA GLY A 71 -19.00 -0.92 -7.01
C GLY A 71 -19.12 -0.32 -8.42
N GLY A 72 -18.98 -1.16 -9.44
CA GLY A 72 -19.24 -0.82 -10.84
C GLY A 72 -18.02 -0.35 -11.64
N VAL A 73 -17.44 0.80 -11.31
CA VAL A 73 -16.28 1.34 -12.06
C VAL A 73 -15.01 0.66 -11.57
N SER A 74 -14.46 -0.26 -12.37
CA SER A 74 -13.20 -0.92 -12.03
C SER A 74 -12.09 0.12 -11.90
N ALA A 75 -11.46 0.16 -10.73
CA ALA A 75 -10.31 1.02 -10.49
C ALA A 75 -9.19 0.62 -11.46
N LYS A 76 -8.52 1.61 -12.08
CA LYS A 76 -7.36 1.33 -12.93
C LYS A 76 -6.23 0.79 -12.04
N ILE A 77 -6.03 -0.52 -12.06
CA ILE A 77 -4.89 -1.17 -11.43
C ILE A 77 -3.64 -0.81 -12.24
N PRO A 78 -2.51 -0.49 -11.60
CA PRO A 78 -1.29 -0.14 -12.32
C PRO A 78 -0.72 -1.33 -13.07
N ASP A 79 0.00 -1.01 -14.15
CA ASP A 79 0.73 -2.00 -14.91
C ASP A 79 1.83 -2.63 -14.04
N LYS A 80 2.08 -3.92 -14.26
CA LYS A 80 3.11 -4.64 -13.51
C LYS A 80 4.48 -4.06 -13.80
N ILE A 81 5.24 -3.83 -12.74
CA ILE A 81 6.64 -3.43 -12.83
C ILE A 81 7.45 -4.66 -13.22
N ASP A 82 8.18 -4.59 -14.32
CA ASP A 82 9.15 -5.62 -14.67
C ASP A 82 10.40 -5.51 -13.79
N PRO A 83 11.00 -6.64 -13.37
CA PRO A 83 12.27 -6.61 -12.65
C PRO A 83 13.36 -5.87 -13.46
N PRO A 84 14.06 -4.88 -12.87
CA PRO A 84 15.14 -4.18 -13.52
C PRO A 84 16.31 -5.11 -13.82
N LYS A 85 17.18 -4.79 -14.77
CA LYS A 85 18.32 -5.67 -15.09
C LYS A 85 19.29 -5.85 -13.91
N ALA A 86 19.62 -4.75 -13.24
CA ALA A 86 20.43 -4.76 -12.01
C ALA A 86 19.55 -4.95 -10.78
N LEU A 87 20.12 -5.47 -9.69
CA LEU A 87 19.44 -5.57 -8.41
C LEU A 87 19.28 -4.18 -7.76
N ASP A 88 18.08 -3.90 -7.26
CA ASP A 88 17.79 -2.73 -6.44
C ASP A 88 18.10 -3.03 -4.95
N SER A 89 18.46 -2.01 -4.17
CA SER A 89 18.60 -2.09 -2.71
C SER A 89 17.40 -2.73 -2.01
N ASN A 90 16.18 -2.51 -2.51
CA ASN A 90 14.95 -2.98 -1.88
C ASN A 90 14.77 -4.51 -1.99
N GLU A 91 15.42 -5.17 -2.95
CA GLU A 91 15.35 -6.62 -3.14
C GLU A 91 16.53 -7.38 -2.52
N LEU A 92 17.58 -6.70 -2.06
CA LEU A 92 18.81 -7.36 -1.60
C LEU A 92 18.59 -8.32 -0.43
N ILE A 93 17.74 -7.98 0.54
CA ILE A 93 17.56 -8.80 1.75
C ILE A 93 16.99 -10.18 1.38
N TYR A 94 15.84 -10.24 0.71
CA TYR A 94 15.28 -11.53 0.31
C TYR A 94 16.15 -12.25 -0.73
N VAL A 95 16.85 -11.52 -1.61
CA VAL A 95 17.78 -12.13 -2.58
C VAL A 95 18.91 -12.82 -1.84
N THR A 96 19.50 -12.21 -0.82
CA THR A 96 20.54 -12.85 0.01
C THR A 96 20.00 -14.11 0.69
N GLU A 97 18.80 -14.07 1.27
CA GLU A 97 18.19 -15.26 1.89
C GLU A 97 17.86 -16.35 0.86
N LEU A 98 17.47 -15.97 -0.35
CA LEU A 98 17.22 -16.89 -1.45
C LEU A 98 18.51 -17.60 -1.90
N LEU A 99 19.62 -16.88 -1.99
CA LEU A 99 20.94 -17.45 -2.32
C LEU A 99 21.44 -18.39 -1.21
N LYS A 100 21.21 -18.07 0.08
CA LYS A 100 21.51 -18.98 1.19
C LYS A 100 20.75 -20.31 1.07
N ALA A 101 19.45 -20.25 0.76
CA ALA A 101 18.65 -21.45 0.54
C ALA A 101 19.20 -22.31 -0.62
N TYR A 102 19.73 -21.68 -1.67
CA TYR A 102 20.39 -22.40 -2.76
C TYR A 102 21.72 -23.01 -2.34
N ALA A 103 22.53 -22.28 -1.55
CA ALA A 103 23.81 -22.76 -1.02
C ALA A 103 23.62 -24.02 -0.18
N GLU A 104 22.66 -23.99 0.76
CA GLU A 104 22.33 -25.12 1.64
C GLU A 104 21.85 -26.33 0.85
N ALA A 105 20.98 -26.14 -0.14
CA ALA A 105 20.47 -27.24 -0.97
C ALA A 105 21.55 -27.93 -1.82
N ILE A 106 22.66 -27.24 -2.11
CA ILE A 106 23.80 -27.79 -2.87
C ILE A 106 24.89 -28.32 -1.92
N GLY A 107 24.94 -27.86 -0.68
CA GLY A 107 25.99 -28.17 0.29
C GLY A 107 27.26 -27.33 0.10
N ILE A 108 27.12 -26.06 -0.28
CA ILE A 108 28.22 -25.09 -0.37
C ILE A 108 28.03 -23.96 0.66
N GLU A 109 29.12 -23.33 1.08
CA GLU A 109 29.09 -22.27 2.11
C GLU A 109 28.42 -20.98 1.62
N GLU A 110 28.75 -20.55 0.41
CA GLU A 110 28.20 -19.34 -0.20
C GLU A 110 27.77 -19.63 -1.64
N PHE A 111 26.66 -19.04 -2.06
CA PHE A 111 26.19 -19.06 -3.44
C PHE A 111 26.32 -17.66 -4.06
N PRO A 112 27.41 -17.39 -4.79
CA PRO A 112 27.59 -16.13 -5.51
C PRO A 112 26.52 -15.95 -6.61
N ILE A 113 26.01 -14.73 -6.76
CA ILE A 113 24.96 -14.47 -7.77
C ILE A 113 25.46 -14.63 -9.21
N ASP A 114 26.75 -14.38 -9.46
CA ASP A 114 27.39 -14.51 -10.77
C ASP A 114 27.50 -15.95 -11.26
N VAL A 115 27.46 -16.95 -10.35
CA VAL A 115 27.45 -18.36 -10.72
C VAL A 115 26.04 -18.91 -10.98
N LEU A 116 24.99 -18.14 -10.73
CA LEU A 116 23.59 -18.56 -10.87
C LEU A 116 23.30 -19.15 -12.26
N GLU A 117 23.85 -18.55 -13.32
CA GLU A 117 23.67 -19.01 -14.70
C GLU A 117 24.17 -20.45 -14.94
N LYS A 118 25.17 -20.90 -14.17
CA LYS A 118 25.71 -22.26 -14.24
C LYS A 118 24.73 -23.30 -13.70
N TYR A 119 23.76 -22.89 -12.89
CA TYR A 119 22.77 -23.78 -12.28
C TYR A 119 21.36 -23.47 -12.80
N SER A 120 21.01 -24.06 -13.94
CA SER A 120 19.74 -23.84 -14.64
C SER A 120 18.50 -23.88 -13.73
N ARG A 121 18.41 -24.86 -12.81
CA ARG A 121 17.28 -24.99 -11.85
C ARG A 121 17.13 -23.76 -10.95
N TYR A 122 18.22 -23.27 -10.38
CA TYR A 122 18.22 -22.13 -9.46
C TYR A 122 18.09 -20.81 -10.23
N ASN A 123 18.70 -20.68 -11.41
CA ASN A 123 18.52 -19.52 -12.29
C ASN A 123 17.05 -19.31 -12.67
N GLN A 124 16.38 -20.37 -13.12
CA GLN A 124 14.96 -20.30 -13.45
C GLN A 124 14.09 -20.03 -12.22
N ASN A 125 14.44 -20.59 -11.05
CA ASN A 125 13.72 -20.29 -9.81
C ASN A 125 13.87 -18.81 -9.44
N PHE A 126 15.10 -18.30 -9.43
CA PHE A 126 15.42 -16.91 -9.12
C PHE A 126 14.65 -15.93 -10.00
N ALA A 127 14.66 -16.14 -11.32
CA ALA A 127 13.91 -15.30 -12.27
C ALA A 127 12.41 -15.26 -11.95
N ARG A 128 11.81 -16.40 -11.56
CA ARG A 128 10.40 -16.46 -11.14
C ARG A 128 10.18 -15.75 -9.81
N GLN A 129 11.02 -15.98 -8.80
CA GLN A 129 10.89 -15.32 -7.50
C GLN A 129 11.00 -13.81 -7.61
N ARG A 130 11.94 -13.34 -8.44
CA ARG A 130 12.12 -11.92 -8.70
C ARG A 130 10.92 -11.31 -9.42
N LYS A 131 10.36 -12.01 -10.41
CA LYS A 131 9.09 -11.59 -11.03
C LYS A 131 7.95 -11.48 -10.00
N ASP A 132 7.82 -12.48 -9.14
CA ASP A 132 6.77 -12.50 -8.10
C ASP A 132 6.95 -11.33 -7.10
N TYR A 133 8.19 -11.05 -6.67
CA TYR A 133 8.51 -9.89 -5.82
C TYR A 133 8.07 -8.56 -6.45
N TYR A 134 8.41 -8.31 -7.73
CA TYR A 134 8.02 -7.07 -8.40
C TYR A 134 6.51 -6.98 -8.68
N SER A 135 5.84 -8.13 -8.81
CA SER A 135 4.38 -8.22 -8.81
C SER A 135 3.80 -7.67 -7.49
N ALA A 136 4.33 -8.09 -6.33
CA ALA A 136 3.93 -7.53 -5.04
C ALA A 136 4.34 -6.06 -4.87
N GLU A 137 5.51 -5.65 -5.35
CA GLU A 137 6.00 -4.26 -5.30
C GLU A 137 5.12 -3.31 -6.08
N THR A 138 4.57 -3.76 -7.20
CA THR A 138 3.56 -3.02 -7.96
C THR A 138 2.35 -2.68 -7.08
N ILE A 139 1.86 -3.67 -6.33
CA ILE A 139 0.73 -3.48 -5.42
C ILE A 139 1.12 -2.61 -4.21
N ARG A 140 2.31 -2.78 -3.64
CA ARG A 140 2.77 -1.93 -2.53
C ARG A 140 2.81 -0.46 -2.93
N ARG A 141 3.36 -0.15 -4.11
CA ARG A 141 3.40 1.22 -4.67
C ARG A 141 2.01 1.73 -4.99
N PHE A 142 1.15 0.91 -5.57
CA PHE A 142 -0.24 1.25 -5.82
C PHE A 142 -0.96 1.70 -4.54
N VAL A 143 -0.81 0.95 -3.45
CA VAL A 143 -1.43 1.30 -2.17
C VAL A 143 -0.92 2.65 -1.67
N ARG A 144 0.41 2.86 -1.68
CA ARG A 144 1.02 4.12 -1.26
C ARG A 144 0.53 5.33 -2.08
N ASP A 145 0.37 5.16 -3.39
CA ASP A 145 0.07 6.27 -4.30
C ASP A 145 -1.42 6.59 -4.38
N VAL A 146 -2.30 5.62 -4.10
CA VAL A 146 -3.75 5.74 -4.32
C VAL A 146 -4.55 5.85 -3.02
N PHE A 147 -4.08 5.21 -1.94
CA PHE A 147 -4.79 5.25 -0.66
C PHE A 147 -4.21 6.35 0.24
N THR A 148 -5.08 6.90 1.09
CA THR A 148 -4.70 7.83 2.16
C THR A 148 -3.80 7.21 3.23
N ASP A 149 -3.74 5.87 3.32
CA ASP A 149 -2.82 5.15 4.21
C ASP A 149 -2.29 3.85 3.57
N SER A 150 -1.22 3.31 4.15
CA SER A 150 -0.56 2.08 3.68
C SER A 150 -1.11 0.79 4.31
N LYS A 151 -2.18 0.86 5.12
CA LYS A 151 -2.58 -0.27 5.99
C LYS A 151 -3.05 -1.48 5.20
N GLN A 152 -3.63 -1.27 4.01
CA GLN A 152 -4.18 -2.38 3.22
C GLN A 152 -3.12 -3.36 2.73
N PHE A 153 -1.89 -2.88 2.50
CA PHE A 153 -0.78 -3.76 2.15
C PHE A 153 -0.26 -4.54 3.37
N GLU A 154 -0.23 -3.91 4.55
CA GLU A 154 0.11 -4.61 5.81
C GLU A 154 -0.90 -5.71 6.13
N VAL A 155 -2.21 -5.45 5.97
CA VAL A 155 -3.25 -6.48 6.12
C VAL A 155 -3.02 -7.66 5.17
N LEU A 156 -2.60 -7.41 3.92
CA LEU A 156 -2.27 -8.47 2.98
C LEU A 156 -1.06 -9.30 3.45
N LYS A 157 -0.01 -8.65 3.97
CA LYS A 157 1.17 -9.33 4.52
C LYS A 157 0.80 -10.19 5.72
N ASP A 158 -0.02 -9.67 6.63
CA ASP A 158 -0.45 -10.39 7.84
C ASP A 158 -1.29 -11.61 7.48
N GLU A 159 -2.30 -11.47 6.62
CA GLU A 159 -3.11 -12.62 6.18
C GLU A 159 -2.29 -13.67 5.43
N THR A 160 -1.31 -13.23 4.63
CA THR A 160 -0.40 -14.16 3.95
C THR A 160 0.49 -14.87 4.96
N PHE A 161 1.02 -14.15 5.96
CA PHE A 161 1.86 -14.72 7.01
C PHE A 161 1.09 -15.75 7.85
N ASP A 162 -0.09 -15.38 8.33
CA ASP A 162 -0.96 -16.26 9.11
C ASP A 162 -1.36 -17.51 8.32
N GLY A 163 -1.50 -17.41 6.99
CA GLY A 163 -1.80 -18.56 6.14
C GLY A 163 -0.61 -19.43 5.76
N ILE A 164 0.64 -19.01 6.01
CA ILE A 164 1.84 -19.80 5.65
C ILE A 164 2.65 -20.25 6.85
N ILE A 165 2.34 -19.79 8.07
CA ILE A 165 3.21 -19.98 9.24
C ILE A 165 3.42 -21.46 9.58
N GLU A 166 2.38 -22.29 9.52
CA GLU A 166 2.51 -23.74 9.79
C GLU A 166 3.34 -24.44 8.72
N VAL A 167 3.26 -23.99 7.46
CA VAL A 167 4.09 -24.51 6.37
C VAL A 167 5.53 -24.02 6.52
N LEU A 168 5.74 -22.79 6.99
CA LEU A 168 7.07 -22.25 7.22
C LEU A 168 7.81 -23.01 8.33
N GLU A 169 7.11 -23.33 9.42
CA GLU A 169 7.64 -24.01 10.61
C GLU A 169 7.72 -25.53 10.49
N SER A 170 7.25 -26.10 9.38
CA SER A 170 7.38 -27.52 9.09
C SER A 170 8.84 -27.95 8.87
N ASP A 171 9.10 -29.24 9.02
CA ASP A 171 10.42 -29.83 8.78
C ASP A 171 10.72 -29.95 7.28
N TYR A 172 11.93 -29.53 6.88
CA TYR A 172 12.44 -29.64 5.52
C TYR A 172 13.90 -30.07 5.53
N SER A 173 14.33 -30.75 4.46
CA SER A 173 15.75 -31.15 4.34
C SER A 173 16.68 -29.98 4.05
N ASN A 174 16.17 -28.86 3.56
CA ASN A 174 16.92 -27.63 3.30
C ASN A 174 15.94 -26.44 3.10
N GLY A 175 16.46 -25.23 3.20
CA GLY A 175 15.71 -23.98 3.04
C GLY A 175 15.16 -23.76 1.63
N PHE A 176 15.72 -24.40 0.60
CA PHE A 176 15.15 -24.32 -0.75
C PHE A 176 13.85 -25.12 -0.87
N GLU A 177 13.75 -26.28 -0.20
CA GLU A 177 12.50 -27.02 -0.10
C GLU A 177 11.46 -26.25 0.71
N ARG A 178 11.85 -25.69 1.86
CA ARG A 178 10.99 -24.81 2.67
C ARG A 178 10.45 -23.65 1.84
N LEU A 179 11.34 -22.93 1.15
CA LEU A 179 10.97 -21.84 0.26
C LEU A 179 9.93 -22.27 -0.78
N ASN A 180 10.18 -23.37 -1.49
CA ASN A 180 9.28 -23.83 -2.54
C ASN A 180 7.92 -24.27 -1.98
N ALA A 181 7.89 -24.89 -0.80
CA ALA A 181 6.66 -25.28 -0.12
C ALA A 181 5.84 -24.06 0.30
N VAL A 182 6.49 -23.08 0.96
CA VAL A 182 5.85 -21.86 1.43
C VAL A 182 5.29 -21.04 0.27
N VAL A 183 6.08 -20.71 -0.75
CA VAL A 183 5.58 -19.89 -1.88
C VAL A 183 4.52 -20.63 -2.70
N LYS A 184 4.57 -21.97 -2.76
CA LYS A 184 3.50 -22.77 -3.36
C LYS A 184 2.22 -22.65 -2.54
N HIS A 185 2.31 -22.81 -1.21
CA HIS A 185 1.15 -22.71 -0.33
C HIS A 185 0.55 -21.30 -0.32
N ALA A 186 1.38 -20.26 -0.28
CA ALA A 186 0.97 -18.86 -0.34
C ALA A 186 0.06 -18.56 -1.54
N SER A 187 0.30 -19.20 -2.68
CA SER A 187 -0.55 -19.02 -3.87
C SER A 187 -1.98 -19.58 -3.72
N THR A 188 -2.22 -20.39 -2.69
CA THR A 188 -3.52 -21.00 -2.36
C THR A 188 -4.22 -20.37 -1.16
N VAL A 189 -3.48 -19.62 -0.33
CA VAL A 189 -4.01 -18.90 0.85
C VAL A 189 -5.07 -17.89 0.42
N SER A 190 -6.22 -17.86 1.11
CA SER A 190 -7.20 -16.78 0.93
C SER A 190 -6.70 -15.51 1.61
N THR A 191 -6.87 -14.38 0.93
CA THR A 191 -6.44 -13.05 1.41
C THR A 191 -7.62 -12.07 1.45
N ASP A 192 -8.85 -12.58 1.56
CA ASP A 192 -10.08 -11.83 1.32
C ASP A 192 -10.38 -10.76 2.38
N LYS A 193 -9.72 -10.81 3.55
CA LYS A 193 -9.77 -9.72 4.53
C LYS A 193 -9.10 -8.44 4.01
N SER A 194 -8.13 -8.54 3.10
CA SER A 194 -7.56 -7.38 2.43
C SER A 194 -8.54 -6.83 1.38
N LEU A 195 -8.80 -5.51 1.41
CA LEU A 195 -9.61 -4.84 0.39
C LEU A 195 -8.99 -4.98 -1.01
N LEU A 196 -7.66 -5.16 -1.09
CA LEU A 196 -6.93 -5.40 -2.32
C LEU A 196 -7.40 -6.69 -3.01
N SER A 197 -7.72 -7.73 -2.22
CA SER A 197 -8.24 -9.01 -2.69
C SER A 197 -9.75 -8.95 -2.92
N SER A 198 -10.52 -8.55 -1.91
CA SER A 198 -11.98 -8.72 -1.91
C SER A 198 -12.77 -7.63 -2.63
N LYS A 199 -12.21 -6.43 -2.77
CA LYS A 199 -12.88 -5.29 -3.43
C LYS A 199 -12.22 -4.87 -4.73
N LEU A 200 -10.88 -4.88 -4.76
CA LEU A 200 -10.13 -4.43 -5.93
C LEU A 200 -9.69 -5.56 -6.85
N HIS A 201 -9.74 -6.81 -6.36
CA HIS A 201 -9.36 -7.99 -7.11
C HIS A 201 -7.99 -7.86 -7.81
N CYS A 202 -7.05 -7.15 -7.16
CA CYS A 202 -5.72 -6.86 -7.69
C CYS A 202 -4.64 -7.80 -7.14
N ILE A 203 -5.02 -8.79 -6.32
CA ILE A 203 -4.13 -9.78 -5.73
C ILE A 203 -4.28 -11.12 -6.46
N GLY A 204 -3.26 -11.47 -7.24
CA GLY A 204 -3.13 -12.78 -7.88
C GLY A 204 -2.05 -13.64 -7.22
N ASN A 205 -1.78 -14.79 -7.84
CA ASN A 205 -0.84 -15.78 -7.30
C ASN A 205 0.60 -15.25 -7.23
N SER A 206 1.02 -14.43 -8.20
CA SER A 206 2.37 -13.83 -8.19
C SER A 206 2.51 -12.80 -7.08
N GLU A 207 1.48 -12.00 -6.84
CA GLU A 207 1.45 -11.01 -5.77
C GLU A 207 1.54 -11.70 -4.40
N LYS A 208 0.78 -12.78 -4.16
CA LYS A 208 0.86 -13.57 -2.92
C LYS A 208 2.24 -14.17 -2.69
N LYS A 209 2.88 -14.70 -3.74
CA LYS A 209 4.25 -15.22 -3.66
C LYS A 209 5.27 -14.12 -3.39
N GLY A 210 5.12 -12.96 -4.02
CA GLY A 210 5.97 -11.80 -3.80
C GLY A 210 5.86 -11.25 -2.38
N VAL A 211 4.68 -11.32 -1.77
CA VAL A 211 4.47 -10.94 -0.36
C VAL A 211 5.36 -11.78 0.58
N CYS A 212 5.58 -13.06 0.30
CA CYS A 212 6.53 -13.86 1.09
C CYS A 212 7.94 -13.26 1.08
N HIS A 213 8.42 -12.77 -0.06
CA HIS A 213 9.72 -12.11 -0.17
C HIS A 213 9.76 -10.77 0.58
N MET A 214 8.65 -10.04 0.61
CA MET A 214 8.55 -8.83 1.43
C MET A 214 8.54 -9.15 2.94
N LEU A 215 7.91 -10.25 3.36
CA LEU A 215 7.99 -10.73 4.74
C LEU A 215 9.43 -11.10 5.14
N VAL A 216 10.23 -11.61 4.20
CA VAL A 216 11.67 -11.84 4.40
C VAL A 216 12.42 -10.53 4.57
N ASN A 217 12.14 -9.53 3.72
CA ASN A 217 12.72 -8.19 3.88
C ASN A 217 12.39 -7.57 5.25
N ASP A 218 11.16 -7.80 5.74
CA ASP A 218 10.69 -7.38 7.06
C ASP A 218 11.25 -8.23 8.21
N LYS A 219 12.09 -9.24 7.91
CA LYS A 219 12.67 -10.20 8.87
C LYS A 219 11.64 -11.02 9.64
N ARG A 220 10.42 -11.13 9.13
CA ARG A 220 9.34 -11.98 9.67
C ARG A 220 9.44 -13.42 9.18
N LEU A 221 10.18 -13.64 8.10
CA LEU A 221 10.37 -14.93 7.47
C LEU A 221 11.86 -15.13 7.18
N LYS A 222 12.37 -16.35 7.38
CA LYS A 222 13.67 -16.80 6.88
C LYS A 222 13.53 -18.14 6.18
N TRP A 223 14.35 -18.38 5.16
CA TRP A 223 14.34 -19.66 4.44
C TRP A 223 15.24 -20.70 5.09
N VAL A 224 16.39 -20.27 5.62
CA VAL A 224 17.38 -21.11 6.28
C VAL A 224 17.37 -20.81 7.77
N ASN A 225 17.39 -21.84 8.61
CA ASN A 225 17.58 -21.68 10.06
C ASN A 225 19.08 -21.74 10.33
N ASN A 226 19.67 -20.63 10.78
CA ASN A 226 21.08 -20.59 11.16
C ASN A 226 21.27 -20.81 12.68
N ASP A 227 20.20 -21.15 13.41
CA ASP A 227 20.15 -21.17 14.87
C ASP A 227 19.98 -22.58 15.47
N ASP A 228 20.29 -23.64 14.70
CA ASP A 228 20.40 -25.03 15.19
C ASP A 228 21.85 -25.56 15.11
#